data_AF-A0A174L6C6-F1
#
_entry.id   AF-A0A174L6C6-F1
#
_cell.length_a   1.000
_cell.length_b   1.000
_cell.length_c   1.000
_cell.angle_alpha   90.00
_cell.angle_beta   90.00
_cell.angle_gamma   90.00
#
_symmetry.space_group_name_H-M   'P 1'
#
loop_
_entity.id
_entity.type
_entity.pdbx_description
1 polymer ?
#
loop_
_entity_poly.entity_id
_entity_poly.type
_entity_poly.pdbx_seq_one_letter_code
_entity_poly.pdbx_strand_id
1 'polypeptide(L)'
;MKKPEHVVKAFIRFALAQGAVMSGMELLTAIFSIVQGIVTNIMSHSGMAGGTVTELPSEIVDKIEAVGMLESIPLWIVTLLGSLLITVLSFVMILTVYGRMFKLYMYTAIAPIPLATFAGEPTQSVGKNFIRSYAGVCLEGAIIALACIIFSVFASSPPAIGDTSLSAVTIVWNYVGELVFNLLVLVGAVKASDRIVKEIMGL
;
A
#
# COMPACT_ATOMS: atom_id res chain seq x y z
N MET A 1 -44.66 5.28 -21.68
CA MET A 1 -43.89 6.54 -21.68
C MET A 1 -44.73 7.63 -22.34
N LYS A 2 -45.16 8.68 -21.62
CA LYS A 2 -46.07 9.71 -22.20
C LYS A 2 -45.60 11.17 -21.97
N LYS A 3 -44.41 11.39 -21.40
CA LYS A 3 -43.81 12.72 -21.26
C LYS A 3 -42.48 12.79 -22.03
N PRO A 4 -42.26 13.77 -22.91
CA PRO A 4 -41.04 13.89 -23.71
C PRO A 4 -39.77 14.00 -22.85
N GLU A 5 -39.88 14.59 -21.66
CA GLU A 5 -38.80 14.69 -20.67
C GLU A 5 -38.24 13.33 -20.21
N HIS A 6 -39.09 12.29 -20.14
CA HIS A 6 -38.65 10.95 -19.74
C HIS A 6 -37.88 10.25 -20.85
N VAL A 7 -38.26 10.51 -22.11
CA VAL A 7 -37.58 9.98 -23.29
C VAL A 7 -36.20 10.61 -23.45
N VAL A 8 -36.08 11.93 -23.25
CA VAL A 8 -34.79 12.63 -23.28
C VAL A 8 -33.86 12.17 -22.16
N LYS A 9 -34.37 12.01 -20.92
CA LYS A 9 -33.58 11.45 -19.82
C LYS A 9 -33.12 10.01 -20.10
N ALA A 10 -33.99 9.18 -20.69
CA ALA A 10 -33.62 7.82 -21.07
C ALA A 10 -32.56 7.81 -22.18
N PHE A 11 -32.67 8.71 -23.17
CA PHE A 11 -31.72 8.84 -24.27
C PHE A 11 -30.34 9.34 -23.80
N ILE A 12 -30.29 10.35 -22.92
CA ILE A 12 -29.03 10.82 -22.32
C ILE A 12 -28.38 9.71 -21.49
N ARG A 13 -29.17 8.97 -20.70
CA ARG A 13 -28.66 7.82 -19.92
C ARG A 13 -28.16 6.69 -20.82
N PHE A 14 -28.87 6.41 -21.92
CA PHE A 14 -28.48 5.40 -22.89
C PHE A 14 -27.20 5.82 -23.62
N ALA A 15 -27.06 7.08 -24.03
CA ALA A 15 -25.84 7.60 -24.63
C ALA A 15 -24.64 7.54 -23.67
N LEU A 16 -24.83 7.88 -22.39
CA LEU A 16 -23.79 7.74 -21.37
C LEU A 16 -23.43 6.27 -21.09
N ALA A 17 -24.43 5.38 -21.05
CA ALA A 17 -24.19 3.93 -20.88
C ALA A 17 -23.48 3.33 -22.09
N GLN A 18 -23.88 3.68 -23.31
CA GLN A 18 -23.25 3.23 -24.54
C GLN A 18 -21.82 3.79 -24.67
N GLY A 19 -21.60 5.05 -24.29
CA GLY A 19 -20.27 5.67 -24.23
C GLY A 19 -19.36 5.00 -23.21
N ALA A 20 -19.89 4.67 -22.03
CA ALA A 20 -19.16 3.94 -20.99
C ALA A 20 -18.84 2.49 -21.37
N VAL A 21 -19.66 1.85 -22.22
CA VAL A 21 -19.40 0.50 -22.73
C VAL A 21 -18.39 0.53 -23.89
N MET A 22 -18.53 1.44 -24.85
CA MET A 22 -17.58 1.56 -25.98
C MET A 22 -16.20 2.04 -25.53
N SER A 23 -16.14 2.93 -24.54
CA SER A 23 -14.91 3.52 -24.02
C SER A 23 -14.56 2.98 -22.63
N GLY A 24 -15.04 1.77 -22.31
CA GLY A 24 -14.89 1.18 -20.98
C GLY A 24 -13.43 1.06 -20.52
N MET A 25 -12.53 0.75 -21.46
CA MET A 25 -11.10 0.72 -21.19
C MET A 25 -10.54 2.11 -20.89
N GLU A 26 -10.96 3.14 -21.64
CA GLU A 26 -10.56 4.54 -21.42
C GLU A 26 -11.04 5.07 -20.07
N LEU A 27 -12.23 4.64 -19.63
CA LEU A 27 -12.76 5.01 -18.31
C LEU A 27 -11.91 4.42 -17.18
N LEU A 28 -11.50 3.15 -17.30
CA LEU A 28 -10.66 2.51 -16.28
C LEU A 28 -9.25 3.11 -16.24
N THR A 29 -8.67 3.39 -17.42
CA THR A 29 -7.35 4.04 -17.48
C THR A 29 -7.41 5.48 -16.98
N ALA A 30 -8.51 6.21 -17.20
CA ALA A 30 -8.72 7.53 -16.62
C ALA A 30 -8.78 7.47 -15.07
N ILE A 31 -9.53 6.51 -14.51
CA ILE A 31 -9.57 6.30 -13.05
C ILE A 31 -8.17 5.98 -12.52
N PHE A 32 -7.45 5.07 -13.18
CA PHE A 32 -6.10 4.70 -12.79
C PHE A 32 -5.14 5.90 -12.84
N SER A 33 -5.21 6.72 -13.90
CA SER A 33 -4.38 7.91 -14.06
C SER A 33 -4.65 8.97 -12.99
N ILE A 34 -5.92 9.19 -12.62
CA ILE A 34 -6.28 10.09 -11.52
C ILE A 34 -5.64 9.62 -10.22
N VAL A 35 -5.77 8.32 -9.91
CA VAL A 35 -5.19 7.77 -8.68
C VAL A 35 -3.66 7.81 -8.71
N GLN A 36 -3.04 7.53 -9.86
CA GLN A 36 -1.60 7.67 -10.04
C GLN A 36 -1.14 9.12 -9.80
N GLY A 37 -1.89 10.10 -10.31
CA GLY A 37 -1.66 11.52 -10.02
C GLY A 37 -1.75 11.85 -8.53
N ILE A 38 -2.72 11.26 -7.82
CA ILE A 38 -2.80 11.38 -6.35
C ILE A 38 -1.54 10.80 -5.69
N VAL A 39 -1.13 9.59 -6.06
CA VAL A 39 0.09 8.95 -5.52
C VAL A 39 1.33 9.81 -5.77
N THR A 40 1.52 10.33 -6.98
CA THR A 40 2.64 11.21 -7.33
C THR A 40 2.61 12.52 -6.54
N ASN A 41 1.44 13.12 -6.34
CA ASN A 41 1.29 14.32 -5.54
C ASN A 41 1.64 14.07 -4.07
N ILE A 42 1.17 12.95 -3.50
CA ILE A 42 1.50 12.57 -2.12
C ILE A 42 3.01 12.33 -1.99
N MET A 43 3.65 11.63 -2.93
CA MET A 43 5.10 11.36 -2.90
C MET A 43 5.98 12.60 -3.09
N SER A 44 5.56 13.54 -3.95
CA SER A 44 6.33 14.76 -4.19
C SER A 44 6.30 15.72 -2.99
N HIS A 45 5.22 15.72 -2.21
CA HIS A 45 5.07 16.61 -1.06
C HIS A 45 5.56 15.99 0.26
N SER A 46 5.81 14.69 0.29
CA SER A 46 6.19 13.97 1.52
C SER A 46 7.69 13.98 1.83
N GLY A 47 8.52 14.57 0.98
CA GLY A 47 9.98 14.55 1.14
C GLY A 47 10.60 13.16 0.92
N MET A 48 9.81 12.14 0.55
CA MET A 48 10.24 10.75 0.39
C MET A 48 10.94 10.45 -0.94
N ALA A 49 11.21 11.48 -1.76
CA ALA A 49 11.70 11.34 -3.13
C ALA A 49 13.12 10.73 -3.25
N GLY A 50 13.75 10.35 -2.13
CA GLY A 50 15.12 9.87 -2.07
C GLY A 50 15.32 8.45 -1.56
N GLY A 51 14.25 7.68 -1.27
CA GLY A 51 14.35 6.28 -0.85
C GLY A 51 15.56 6.02 0.05
N THR A 52 15.63 6.70 1.20
CA THR A 52 16.76 6.55 2.11
C THR A 52 16.79 5.10 2.58
N VAL A 53 17.73 4.34 2.02
CA VAL A 53 18.23 3.12 2.62
C VAL A 53 18.73 3.54 3.99
N THR A 54 18.03 3.11 5.04
CA THR A 54 18.52 3.25 6.40
C THR A 54 19.73 2.34 6.54
N GLU A 55 20.91 2.88 6.19
CA GLU A 55 22.19 2.30 6.55
C GLU A 55 22.30 2.25 8.08
N LEU A 56 22.94 1.21 8.60
CA LEU A 56 23.25 1.11 10.03
C LEU A 56 24.08 2.33 10.46
N PRO A 57 23.68 3.07 11.52
CA PRO A 57 24.46 4.18 12.05
C PRO A 57 25.90 3.75 12.36
N SER A 58 26.89 4.56 11.95
CA SER A 58 28.32 4.26 12.13
C SER A 58 28.70 3.99 13.58
N GLU A 59 28.00 4.58 14.55
CA GLU A 59 28.20 4.33 15.98
C GLU A 59 27.86 2.90 16.41
N ILE A 60 26.92 2.23 15.74
CA ILE A 60 26.62 0.80 15.96
C ILE A 60 27.72 -0.06 15.33
N VAL A 61 28.23 0.34 14.16
CA VAL A 61 29.32 -0.36 13.46
C VAL A 61 30.61 -0.36 14.29
N ASP A 62 31.01 0.81 14.81
CA ASP A 62 32.21 0.96 15.63
C ASP A 62 32.12 0.18 16.94
N LYS A 63 30.92 0.11 17.54
CA LYS A 63 30.65 -0.70 18.73
C LYS A 63 30.67 -2.21 18.45
N ILE A 64 30.28 -2.64 17.24
CA ILE A 64 30.32 -4.05 16.82
C ILE A 64 31.75 -4.50 16.53
N GLU A 65 32.59 -3.65 15.91
CA GLU A 65 34.00 -3.98 15.64
C GLU A 65 34.86 -4.02 16.91
N ALA A 66 34.45 -3.34 17.98
CA ALA A 66 35.14 -3.34 19.27
C ALA A 66 34.81 -4.55 20.17
N VAL A 67 33.94 -5.48 19.74
CA VAL A 67 33.48 -6.60 20.57
C VAL A 67 34.52 -7.72 20.63
N GLY A 68 34.92 -8.11 21.84
CA GLY A 68 35.81 -9.26 22.06
C GLY A 68 35.13 -10.60 21.74
N MET A 69 35.92 -11.60 21.32
CA MET A 69 35.49 -12.94 20.87
C MET A 69 34.38 -13.64 21.70
N LEU A 70 34.28 -13.36 23.01
CA LEU A 70 33.26 -13.96 23.90
C LEU A 70 31.90 -13.23 23.86
N GLU A 71 31.89 -11.90 23.71
CA GLU A 71 30.65 -11.13 23.55
C GLU A 71 30.07 -11.23 22.11
N SER A 72 30.87 -11.75 21.17
CA SER A 72 30.43 -12.04 19.80
C SER A 72 29.44 -13.21 19.71
N ILE A 73 29.47 -14.17 20.65
CA ILE A 73 28.61 -15.37 20.59
C ILE A 73 27.11 -15.00 20.79
N PRO A 74 26.72 -14.26 21.84
CA PRO A 74 25.33 -13.82 21.99
C PRO A 74 24.89 -12.87 20.86
N LEU A 75 25.78 -11.99 20.41
CA LEU A 75 25.50 -11.04 19.33
C LEU A 75 25.19 -11.76 18.00
N TRP A 76 25.92 -12.84 17.69
CA TRP A 76 25.65 -13.64 16.50
C TRP A 76 24.27 -14.32 16.54
N ILE A 77 23.84 -14.81 17.71
CA ILE A 77 22.51 -15.39 17.88
C ILE A 77 21.41 -14.33 17.67
N VAL A 78 21.59 -13.14 18.26
CA VAL A 78 20.61 -12.05 18.14
C VAL A 78 20.50 -11.53 16.71
N THR A 79 21.63 -11.31 16.05
CA THR A 79 21.66 -10.85 14.65
C THR A 79 21.10 -11.89 13.69
N LEU A 80 21.37 -13.18 13.89
CA LEU A 80 20.81 -14.28 13.10
C LEU A 80 19.29 -14.39 13.31
N LEU A 81 18.81 -14.33 14.55
CA LEU A 81 17.36 -14.34 14.82
C LEU A 81 16.66 -13.10 14.25
N GLY A 82 17.26 -11.92 14.42
CA GLY A 82 16.75 -10.66 13.89
C GLY A 82 16.65 -10.67 12.36
N SER A 83 17.73 -11.06 11.67
CA SER A 83 17.75 -11.17 10.21
C SER A 83 16.71 -12.17 9.67
N LEU A 84 16.50 -13.30 10.35
CA LEU A 84 15.45 -14.25 9.99
C LEU A 84 14.05 -13.59 10.07
N LEU A 85 13.73 -12.91 11.17
CA LEU A 85 12.44 -12.24 11.35
C LEU A 85 12.23 -11.11 10.34
N ILE A 86 13.24 -10.27 10.12
CA ILE A 86 13.19 -9.19 9.13
C ILE A 86 12.95 -9.76 7.72
N THR A 87 13.61 -10.87 7.38
CA THR A 87 13.43 -11.55 6.08
C THR A 87 12.00 -12.05 5.90
N VAL A 88 11.42 -12.70 6.92
CA VAL A 88 10.03 -13.18 6.87
C VAL A 88 9.05 -12.01 6.72
N LEU A 89 9.24 -10.93 7.48
CA LEU A 89 8.38 -9.74 7.40
C LEU A 89 8.48 -9.04 6.05
N SER A 90 9.69 -8.94 5.48
CA SER A 90 9.90 -8.43 4.13
C SER A 90 9.17 -9.28 3.09
N PHE A 91 9.23 -10.61 3.19
CA PHE A 91 8.51 -11.50 2.29
C PHE A 91 6.99 -11.29 2.37
N VAL A 92 6.44 -11.16 3.58
CA VAL A 92 5.00 -10.87 3.79
C VAL A 92 4.62 -9.51 3.19
N MET A 93 5.47 -8.50 3.34
CA MET A 93 5.24 -7.16 2.78
C MET A 93 5.20 -7.23 1.25
N ILE A 94 6.19 -7.86 0.63
CA ILE A 94 6.26 -8.06 -0.83
C ILE A 94 5.02 -8.80 -1.32
N LEU A 95 4.68 -9.95 -0.71
CA LEU A 95 3.48 -10.72 -1.09
C LEU A 95 2.20 -9.89 -0.97
N THR A 96 2.08 -9.07 0.07
CA THR A 96 0.88 -8.24 0.28
C THR A 96 0.75 -7.17 -0.81
N VAL A 97 1.83 -6.48 -1.18
CA VAL A 97 1.82 -5.48 -2.25
C VAL A 97 1.55 -6.14 -3.61
N TYR A 98 2.19 -7.27 -3.90
CA TYR A 98 1.98 -8.02 -5.15
C TYR A 98 0.56 -8.56 -5.28
N GLY A 99 -0.03 -9.06 -4.19
CA GLY A 99 -1.41 -9.56 -4.19
C GLY A 99 -2.42 -8.51 -4.66
N ARG A 100 -2.14 -7.23 -4.42
CA ARG A 100 -3.01 -6.11 -4.82
C ARG A 100 -2.83 -5.72 -6.27
N MET A 101 -1.59 -5.74 -6.76
CA MET A 101 -1.33 -5.60 -8.19
C MET A 101 -2.06 -6.71 -8.96
N PHE A 102 -2.00 -7.94 -8.45
CA PHE A 102 -2.74 -9.07 -9.04
C PHE A 102 -4.25 -8.85 -9.04
N LYS A 103 -4.82 -8.35 -7.94
CA LYS A 103 -6.24 -7.99 -7.84
C LYS A 103 -6.61 -6.92 -8.87
N LEU A 104 -5.83 -5.85 -9.01
CA LEU A 104 -6.07 -4.79 -10.01
C LEU A 104 -6.05 -5.35 -11.44
N TYR A 105 -5.10 -6.24 -11.75
CA TYR A 105 -5.04 -6.90 -13.05
C TYR A 105 -6.24 -7.80 -13.30
N MET A 106 -6.66 -8.60 -12.31
CA MET A 106 -7.83 -9.45 -12.42
C MET A 106 -9.12 -8.63 -12.63
N TYR A 107 -9.30 -7.53 -11.89
CA TYR A 107 -10.41 -6.61 -12.07
C TYR A 107 -10.41 -5.98 -13.47
N THR A 108 -9.24 -5.56 -13.97
CA THR A 108 -9.12 -4.98 -15.32
C THR A 108 -9.46 -6.01 -16.40
N ALA A 109 -9.01 -7.27 -16.25
CA ALA A 109 -9.26 -8.34 -17.21
C ALA A 109 -10.76 -8.72 -17.31
N ILE A 110 -11.48 -8.75 -16.18
CA ILE A 110 -12.91 -9.07 -16.17
C ILE A 110 -13.81 -7.87 -16.47
N ALA A 111 -13.26 -6.65 -16.53
CA ALA A 111 -14.02 -5.41 -16.65
C ALA A 111 -15.02 -5.35 -17.81
N PRO A 112 -14.75 -5.90 -19.01
CA PRO A 112 -15.71 -5.86 -20.12
C PRO A 112 -17.07 -6.48 -19.77
N ILE A 113 -17.11 -7.50 -18.90
CA ILE A 113 -18.35 -8.21 -18.55
C ILE A 113 -19.26 -7.32 -17.68
N PRO A 114 -18.83 -6.78 -16.53
CA PRO A 114 -19.65 -5.85 -15.75
C PRO A 114 -19.93 -4.54 -16.49
N LEU A 115 -19.01 -4.05 -17.33
CA LEU A 115 -19.26 -2.83 -18.08
C LEU A 115 -20.41 -3.01 -19.07
N ALA A 116 -20.52 -4.15 -19.76
CA ALA A 116 -21.66 -4.46 -20.63
C ALA A 116 -23.02 -4.42 -19.89
N THR A 117 -23.04 -4.65 -18.57
CA THR A 117 -24.27 -4.58 -17.76
C THR A 117 -24.81 -3.15 -17.57
N PHE A 118 -24.03 -2.10 -17.88
CA PHE A 118 -24.51 -0.72 -17.84
C PHE A 118 -25.67 -0.44 -18.82
N ALA A 119 -25.72 -1.18 -19.92
CA ALA A 119 -26.73 -1.00 -20.97
C ALA A 119 -28.10 -1.61 -20.62
N GLY A 120 -28.17 -2.50 -19.61
CA GLY A 120 -29.43 -3.14 -19.19
C GLY A 120 -30.08 -2.43 -18.00
N GLU A 121 -31.34 -1.98 -18.14
CA GLU A 121 -32.10 -1.36 -17.03
C GLU A 121 -32.16 -2.18 -15.73
N PRO A 122 -32.30 -3.53 -15.74
CA PRO A 122 -32.28 -4.31 -14.49
C PRO A 122 -30.87 -4.63 -13.97
N THR A 123 -29.83 -4.58 -14.82
CA THR A 123 -28.45 -4.99 -14.47
C THR A 123 -27.49 -3.83 -14.27
N GLN A 124 -27.94 -2.58 -14.47
CA GLN A 124 -27.13 -1.36 -14.37
C GLN A 124 -26.45 -1.18 -12.99
N SER A 125 -27.05 -1.70 -11.91
CA SER A 125 -26.47 -1.65 -10.57
C SER A 125 -25.15 -2.43 -10.48
N VAL A 126 -24.99 -3.51 -11.24
CA VAL A 126 -23.78 -4.33 -11.28
C VAL A 126 -22.61 -3.54 -11.88
N GLY A 127 -22.83 -2.88 -13.02
CA GLY A 127 -21.82 -2.03 -13.65
C GLY A 127 -21.39 -0.87 -12.75
N LYS A 128 -22.35 -0.19 -12.10
CA LYS A 128 -22.05 0.90 -11.15
C LYS A 128 -21.22 0.43 -9.97
N ASN A 129 -21.57 -0.72 -9.38
CA ASN A 129 -20.82 -1.31 -8.27
C ASN A 129 -19.42 -1.77 -8.70
N PHE A 130 -19.27 -2.25 -9.93
CA PHE A 130 -17.96 -2.61 -10.48
C PHE A 130 -17.04 -1.39 -10.60
N ILE A 131 -17.50 -0.27 -11.15
CA ILE A 131 -16.69 0.96 -11.23
C ILE A 131 -16.28 1.43 -9.82
N ARG A 132 -17.21 1.39 -8.85
CA ARG A 132 -16.92 1.72 -7.45
C ARG A 132 -15.86 0.81 -6.85
N SER A 133 -15.97 -0.50 -7.12
CA SER A 133 -15.00 -1.50 -6.66
C SER A 133 -13.64 -1.33 -7.32
N TYR A 134 -13.60 -1.06 -8.63
CA TYR A 134 -12.37 -0.81 -9.37
C TYR A 134 -11.64 0.43 -8.86
N ALA A 135 -12.37 1.55 -8.71
CA ALA A 135 -11.83 2.77 -8.13
C ALA A 135 -11.34 2.54 -6.69
N GLY A 136 -12.01 1.68 -5.92
CA GLY A 136 -11.55 1.24 -4.61
C GLY A 136 -10.19 0.55 -4.69
N VAL A 137 -10.05 -0.48 -5.52
CA VAL A 137 -8.78 -1.21 -5.69
C VAL A 137 -7.66 -0.27 -6.16
N CYS A 138 -7.94 0.70 -7.03
CA CYS A 138 -6.96 1.72 -7.41
C CYS A 138 -6.56 2.58 -6.19
N LEU A 139 -7.53 3.12 -5.44
CA LEU A 139 -7.28 3.93 -4.24
C LEU A 139 -6.49 3.17 -3.16
N GLU A 140 -6.62 1.85 -3.10
CA GLU A 140 -5.86 0.99 -2.22
C GLU A 140 -4.34 1.21 -2.38
N GLY A 141 -3.87 1.35 -3.62
CA GLY A 141 -2.46 1.68 -3.90
C GLY A 141 -2.06 3.06 -3.36
N ALA A 142 -2.95 4.04 -3.39
CA ALA A 142 -2.70 5.36 -2.81
C ALA A 142 -2.64 5.33 -1.28
N ILE A 143 -3.49 4.55 -0.62
CA ILE A 143 -3.44 4.42 0.84
C ILE A 143 -2.16 3.69 1.28
N ILE A 144 -1.68 2.70 0.54
CA ILE A 144 -0.37 2.08 0.82
C ILE A 144 0.75 3.11 0.75
N ALA A 145 0.80 3.90 -0.34
CA ALA A 145 1.84 4.92 -0.50
C ALA A 145 1.82 5.91 0.68
N LEU A 146 0.62 6.31 1.11
CA LEU A 146 0.41 7.16 2.28
C LEU A 146 0.89 6.47 3.57
N ALA A 147 0.59 5.18 3.77
CA ALA A 147 1.06 4.42 4.92
C ALA A 147 2.59 4.34 4.99
N CYS A 148 3.26 4.13 3.86
CA CYS A 148 4.73 4.15 3.77
C CYS A 148 5.31 5.52 4.15
N ILE A 149 4.66 6.61 3.74
CA ILE A 149 5.10 7.98 4.06
C ILE A 149 4.96 8.27 5.54
N ILE A 150 3.78 7.98 6.12
CA ILE A 150 3.56 8.13 7.56
C ILE A 150 4.59 7.32 8.34
N PHE A 151 4.79 6.06 7.93
CA PHE A 151 5.77 5.18 8.56
C PHE A 151 7.19 5.71 8.49
N SER A 152 7.61 6.30 7.35
CA SER A 152 8.97 6.83 7.25
C SER A 152 9.23 7.98 8.22
N VAL A 153 8.22 8.78 8.57
CA VAL A 153 8.35 9.80 9.63
C VAL A 153 8.52 9.12 10.99
N PHE A 154 7.76 8.07 11.29
CA PHE A 154 7.94 7.29 12.51
C PHE A 154 9.34 6.64 12.59
N ALA A 155 9.82 6.06 11.51
CA ALA A 155 11.13 5.43 11.42
C ALA A 155 12.31 6.43 11.46
N SER A 156 12.06 7.71 11.13
CA SER A 156 13.07 8.77 11.23
C SER A 156 13.28 9.31 12.65
N SER A 157 12.45 8.89 13.62
CA SER A 157 12.70 9.20 15.02
C SER A 157 14.00 8.50 15.44
N PRO A 158 14.93 9.20 16.14
CA PRO A 158 16.20 8.59 16.53
C PRO A 158 15.94 7.26 17.24
N PRO A 159 16.68 6.18 16.90
CA PRO A 159 16.56 4.94 17.64
C PRO A 159 16.75 5.27 19.10
N ALA A 160 15.99 4.63 19.98
CA ALA A 160 16.20 4.78 21.41
C ALA A 160 17.55 4.12 21.76
N ILE A 161 18.66 4.83 21.51
CA ILE A 161 19.97 4.49 22.01
C ILE A 161 19.90 4.75 23.50
N GLY A 162 19.31 3.79 24.21
CA GLY A 162 19.38 3.74 25.66
C GLY A 162 20.85 3.68 26.02
N ASP A 163 21.32 4.74 26.66
CA ASP A 163 22.56 4.85 27.42
C ASP A 163 23.76 4.06 26.83
N THR A 164 24.69 4.77 26.17
CA THR A 164 25.91 4.20 25.55
C THR A 164 26.86 3.50 26.52
N SER A 165 26.53 3.46 27.81
CA SER A 165 27.16 2.70 28.89
C SER A 165 26.73 1.21 28.96
N LEU A 166 25.69 0.79 28.24
CA LEU A 166 25.23 -0.61 28.17
C LEU A 166 26.13 -1.50 27.27
N SER A 167 26.15 -2.82 27.53
CA SER A 167 26.89 -3.79 26.71
C SER A 167 26.40 -3.79 25.26
N ALA A 168 27.31 -4.02 24.31
CA ALA A 168 27.03 -4.04 22.87
C ALA A 168 25.87 -4.98 22.50
N VAL A 169 25.73 -6.11 23.19
CA VAL A 169 24.65 -7.09 22.97
C VAL A 169 23.27 -6.48 23.27
N THR A 170 23.15 -5.70 24.34
CA THR A 170 21.88 -5.06 24.74
C THR A 170 21.49 -3.95 23.77
N ILE A 171 22.47 -3.17 23.30
CA ILE A 171 22.25 -2.10 22.30
C ILE A 171 21.72 -2.71 20.99
N VAL A 172 22.38 -3.76 20.49
CA VAL A 172 21.95 -4.46 19.27
C VAL A 172 20.58 -5.11 19.45
N TRP A 173 20.29 -5.72 20.60
CA TRP A 173 18.98 -6.31 20.88
C TRP A 173 17.85 -5.26 20.82
N ASN A 174 18.04 -4.11 21.46
CA ASN A 174 17.05 -3.03 21.44
C ASN A 174 16.83 -2.49 20.02
N TYR A 175 17.92 -2.29 19.26
CA TYR A 175 17.84 -1.84 17.87
C TYR A 175 17.09 -2.84 16.97
N VAL A 176 17.43 -4.14 17.07
CA VAL A 176 16.74 -5.20 16.32
C VAL A 176 15.26 -5.28 16.71
N GLY A 177 14.95 -5.17 18.01
CA GLY A 177 13.58 -5.16 18.51
C GLY A 177 12.75 -3.99 17.96
N GLU A 178 13.32 -2.78 17.96
CA GLU A 178 12.69 -1.58 17.41
C GLU A 178 12.45 -1.72 15.89
N LEU A 179 13.44 -2.20 15.14
CA LEU A 179 13.30 -2.47 13.70
C LEU A 179 12.19 -3.49 13.41
N VAL A 180 12.15 -4.60 14.13
CA VAL A 180 11.11 -5.62 13.96
C VAL A 180 9.73 -5.07 14.29
N PHE A 181 9.61 -4.29 15.37
CA PHE A 181 8.36 -3.63 15.74
C PHE A 181 7.90 -2.65 14.64
N ASN A 182 8.80 -1.81 14.15
CA ASN A 182 8.53 -0.86 13.08
C ASN A 182 8.07 -1.58 11.80
N LEU A 183 8.75 -2.65 11.39
CA LEU A 183 8.33 -3.48 10.24
C LEU A 183 6.96 -4.13 10.45
N LEU A 184 6.64 -4.59 11.67
CA LEU A 184 5.32 -5.13 12.00
C LEU A 184 4.21 -4.08 11.87
N VAL A 185 4.45 -2.86 12.37
CA VAL A 185 3.51 -1.73 12.24
C VAL A 185 3.28 -1.41 10.77
N LEU A 186 4.34 -1.36 9.96
CA LEU A 186 4.22 -1.11 8.52
C LEU A 186 3.42 -2.21 7.82
N VAL A 187 3.73 -3.49 8.07
CA VAL A 187 2.98 -4.63 7.48
C VAL A 187 1.51 -4.59 7.90
N GLY A 188 1.23 -4.25 9.16
CA GLY A 188 -0.13 -4.07 9.68
C GLY A 188 -0.87 -2.93 8.98
N ALA A 189 -0.24 -1.76 8.83
CA ALA A 189 -0.80 -0.60 8.15
C ALA A 189 -1.06 -0.88 6.67
N VAL A 190 -0.12 -1.54 5.98
CA VAL A 190 -0.32 -2.01 4.61
C VAL A 190 -1.54 -2.92 4.58
N LYS A 191 -1.58 -4.03 5.32
CA LYS A 191 -2.74 -4.95 5.32
C LYS A 191 -4.07 -4.28 5.66
N ALA A 192 -4.08 -3.30 6.57
CA ALA A 192 -5.29 -2.58 6.96
C ALA A 192 -5.86 -1.70 5.84
N SER A 193 -5.03 -1.23 4.90
CA SER A 193 -5.50 -0.34 3.83
C SER A 193 -6.58 -0.95 2.93
N ASP A 194 -6.61 -2.27 2.72
CA ASP A 194 -7.73 -2.95 2.02
C ASP A 194 -9.07 -2.68 2.69
N ARG A 195 -9.09 -2.78 4.03
CA ARG A 195 -10.29 -2.61 4.82
C ARG A 195 -10.72 -1.14 4.82
N ILE A 196 -9.76 -0.23 4.99
CA ILE A 196 -10.01 1.22 4.97
C ILE A 196 -10.67 1.64 3.65
N VAL A 197 -10.15 1.17 2.51
CA VAL A 197 -10.75 1.45 1.20
C VAL A 197 -12.18 0.94 1.12
N LYS A 198 -12.43 -0.29 1.55
CA LYS A 198 -13.78 -0.88 1.47
C LYS A 198 -14.77 -0.09 2.32
N GLU A 199 -14.37 0.32 3.52
CA GLU A 199 -15.20 1.15 4.40
C GLU A 199 -15.48 2.54 3.79
N ILE A 200 -14.47 3.23 3.23
CA ILE A 200 -14.64 4.53 2.55
C ILE A 200 -15.55 4.39 1.33
N MET A 201 -15.35 3.34 0.54
CA MET A 201 -16.12 3.06 -0.65
C MET A 201 -17.44 2.37 -0.34
N GLY A 202 -17.85 2.19 0.92
CA GLY A 202 -19.11 1.53 1.30
C GLY A 202 -19.36 0.21 0.55
N LEU A 203 -18.32 -0.61 0.45
CA LEU A 203 -18.27 -1.92 -0.22
C LEU A 203 -18.21 -3.07 0.81
#